data_AF-A0A9W8YGF5-F1
#
_entry.id   AF-A0A9W8YGF5-F1
#
_cell.length_a   1.000
_cell.length_b   1.000
_cell.length_c   1.000
_cell.angle_alpha   90.00
_cell.angle_beta   90.00
_cell.angle_gamma   90.00
#
_symmetry.space_group_name_H-M   'P 1'
#
loop_
_entity.id
_entity.type
_entity.pdbx_description
1 polymer ?
#
loop_
_entity_poly.entity_id
_entity_poly.type
_entity_poly.pdbx_seq_one_letter_code
_entity_poly.pdbx_strand_id
1 'polypeptide(L)'
;MAPRLRPRNKNGEARAPGTPIIEPPNMSDVPKEESIATDRKPPVYIIDLSRPPSKRYTEVAQAFKDTARELPPLFNELLDVMKPSWIPGFFLRFLAWMFLRRLFSREQTEELRGMSKALELPMYLLVAYNVLLDLLMGCTSGGALVNDNASANSQMMHFRTLDWGMPALRKTTVQYNLVEGPEGKLIASTIGYVGFVGVLTGVKQGLSVSLNFRPYHDDAGWTRGNIRYYWHLLLVLLGYRPSIAARLRDFLIPATLPIKLEDQLREDSAISLQLSEKPLYQPSDLPSFSQMPTTAAYLIFCTGEETIILEKDLYTAKTIRSSAFITVTNHDRAYELSTNPQAEHTTHTQSK
;
A
#
# COMPACT_ATOMS: atom_id res chain seq x y z
N MET A 1 46.56 58.04 -7.53
CA MET A 1 46.20 56.77 -6.86
C MET A 1 44.68 56.67 -6.81
N ALA A 2 44.09 55.84 -7.67
CA ALA A 2 42.64 55.61 -7.70
C ALA A 2 42.28 54.40 -6.80
N PRO A 3 41.14 54.42 -6.09
CA PRO A 3 40.77 53.35 -5.18
C PRO A 3 40.23 52.13 -5.96
N ARG A 4 40.71 50.92 -5.61
CA ARG A 4 40.22 49.64 -6.15
C ARG A 4 38.81 49.36 -5.64
N LEU A 5 37.86 49.19 -6.56
CA LEU A 5 36.50 48.74 -6.28
C LEU A 5 36.49 47.27 -5.83
N ARG A 6 35.70 46.95 -4.80
CA ARG A 6 35.49 45.58 -4.31
C ARG A 6 34.53 44.81 -5.25
N PRO A 7 34.75 43.51 -5.50
CA PRO A 7 33.81 42.70 -6.27
C PRO A 7 32.49 42.50 -5.51
N ARG A 8 31.37 42.77 -6.18
CA ARG A 8 29.99 42.49 -5.71
C ARG A 8 29.56 41.10 -6.19
N ASN A 9 28.69 40.42 -5.44
CA ASN A 9 28.02 39.20 -5.89
C ASN A 9 26.91 39.53 -6.92
N LYS A 10 26.30 38.50 -7.54
CA LYS A 10 25.23 38.65 -8.56
C LYS A 10 23.97 39.36 -8.05
N ASN A 11 23.83 39.59 -6.74
CA ASN A 11 22.70 40.26 -6.11
C ASN A 11 23.06 41.64 -5.50
N GLY A 12 24.26 42.16 -5.76
CA GLY A 12 24.62 43.54 -5.42
C GLY A 12 25.01 43.80 -3.95
N GLU A 13 25.08 42.79 -3.09
CA GLU A 13 25.38 42.95 -1.67
C GLU A 13 26.88 42.84 -1.35
N ALA A 14 27.33 43.64 -0.37
CA ALA A 14 28.70 43.62 0.14
C ALA A 14 28.90 42.46 1.13
N ARG A 15 29.86 41.57 0.83
CA ARG A 15 30.07 40.29 1.56
C ARG A 15 30.90 40.48 2.83
N ALA A 16 30.51 39.82 3.92
CA ALA A 16 31.30 39.72 5.14
C ALA A 16 32.52 38.78 4.94
N PRO A 17 33.71 39.08 5.50
CA PRO A 17 34.89 38.24 5.37
C PRO A 17 34.82 37.01 6.28
N GLY A 18 35.01 35.80 5.72
CA GLY A 18 35.29 34.59 6.50
C GLY A 18 34.52 33.31 6.17
N THR A 19 33.57 33.31 5.22
CA THR A 19 32.84 32.08 4.87
C THR A 19 33.60 31.27 3.81
N PRO A 20 34.01 30.02 4.07
CA PRO A 20 34.63 29.17 3.06
C PRO A 20 33.64 28.84 1.94
N ILE A 21 34.12 28.86 0.71
CA ILE A 21 33.36 28.52 -0.49
C ILE A 21 33.26 26.99 -0.54
N ILE A 22 32.08 26.45 -0.26
CA ILE A 22 31.74 25.07 -0.65
C ILE A 22 31.35 25.16 -2.13
N GLU A 23 32.28 24.81 -3.02
CA GLU A 23 31.93 24.63 -4.42
C GLU A 23 31.01 23.41 -4.56
N PRO A 24 29.95 23.48 -5.36
CA PRO A 24 29.16 22.30 -5.68
C PRO A 24 30.08 21.27 -6.35
N PRO A 25 29.95 19.97 -6.01
CA PRO A 25 30.81 18.94 -6.59
C PRO A 25 30.70 18.96 -8.12
N ASN A 26 31.86 18.90 -8.76
CA ASN A 26 32.00 18.85 -10.21
C ASN A 26 31.28 17.61 -10.76
N MET A 27 30.25 17.82 -11.58
CA MET A 27 29.37 16.77 -12.11
C MET A 27 30.10 15.75 -13.01
N SER A 28 31.35 16.03 -13.40
CA SER A 28 32.21 15.11 -14.16
C SER A 28 32.96 14.08 -13.29
N ASP A 29 32.96 14.25 -11.96
CA ASP A 29 33.63 13.35 -11.01
C ASP A 29 32.66 12.36 -10.34
N VAL A 30 31.40 12.35 -10.79
CA VAL A 30 30.46 11.25 -10.49
C VAL A 30 30.93 10.05 -11.32
N PRO A 31 31.30 8.92 -10.70
CA PRO A 31 31.63 7.71 -11.44
C PRO A 31 30.50 7.42 -12.42
N LYS A 32 30.82 7.28 -13.71
CA LYS A 32 29.88 6.77 -14.70
C LYS A 32 29.37 5.44 -14.15
N GLU A 33 28.11 5.42 -13.73
CA GLU A 33 27.41 4.23 -13.23
C GLU A 33 27.15 3.30 -14.44
N GLU A 34 28.23 2.76 -15.01
CA GLU A 34 28.18 1.78 -16.08
C GLU A 34 27.81 0.42 -15.46
N SER A 35 26.62 -0.05 -15.88
CA SER A 35 26.17 -1.44 -15.95
C SER A 35 25.70 -2.21 -14.70
N ILE A 36 25.05 -1.57 -13.71
CA ILE A 36 24.24 -2.29 -12.67
C ILE A 36 22.72 -2.02 -12.83
N ALA A 37 22.32 -1.16 -13.75
CA ALA A 37 20.95 -0.63 -13.81
C ALA A 37 19.88 -1.57 -14.40
N THR A 38 20.22 -2.75 -14.91
CA THR A 38 19.23 -3.69 -15.47
C THR A 38 18.53 -4.56 -14.44
N ASP A 39 19.04 -4.64 -13.20
CA ASP A 39 18.57 -5.59 -12.16
C ASP A 39 17.69 -4.93 -11.06
N ARG A 40 17.24 -3.68 -11.25
CA ARG A 40 16.50 -2.90 -10.23
C ARG A 40 14.98 -2.89 -10.41
N LYS A 41 14.42 -3.53 -11.44
CA LYS A 41 12.96 -3.57 -11.67
C LYS A 41 12.35 -4.86 -11.13
N PRO A 42 11.24 -4.80 -10.36
CA PRO A 42 10.52 -6.00 -9.96
C PRO A 42 10.10 -6.82 -11.19
N PRO A 43 10.16 -8.17 -11.14
CA PRO A 43 9.67 -8.99 -12.23
C PRO A 43 8.15 -8.80 -12.39
N VAL A 44 7.71 -8.85 -13.65
CA VAL A 44 6.31 -8.62 -14.04
C VAL A 44 5.65 -9.95 -14.36
N TYR A 45 4.48 -10.19 -13.76
CA TYR A 45 3.68 -11.38 -14.01
C TYR A 45 2.27 -11.00 -14.49
N ILE A 46 1.75 -11.77 -15.44
CA ILE A 46 0.38 -11.62 -15.95
C ILE A 46 -0.54 -12.47 -15.09
N ILE A 47 -1.55 -11.84 -14.50
CA ILE A 47 -2.57 -12.49 -13.69
C ILE A 47 -3.89 -12.49 -14.46
N ASP A 48 -4.24 -13.66 -15.00
CA ASP A 48 -5.49 -13.86 -15.71
C ASP A 48 -6.67 -14.03 -14.73
N LEU A 49 -7.55 -13.03 -14.68
CA LEU A 49 -8.72 -13.00 -13.80
C LEU A 49 -9.85 -13.95 -14.24
N SER A 50 -9.83 -14.43 -15.49
CA SER A 50 -10.80 -15.42 -15.97
C SER A 50 -10.55 -16.83 -15.38
N ARG A 51 -9.33 -17.09 -14.90
CA ARG A 51 -8.99 -18.35 -14.24
C ARG A 51 -9.66 -18.48 -12.88
N PRO A 52 -9.93 -19.71 -12.41
CA PRO A 52 -10.37 -19.94 -11.05
C PRO A 52 -9.43 -19.25 -10.05
N PRO A 53 -9.94 -18.56 -9.01
CA PRO A 53 -9.11 -17.76 -8.11
C PRO A 53 -7.90 -18.51 -7.51
N SER A 54 -8.08 -19.78 -7.16
CA SER A 54 -7.01 -20.65 -6.63
C SER A 54 -5.91 -21.02 -7.62
N LYS A 55 -6.04 -20.65 -8.90
CA LYS A 55 -5.08 -20.91 -9.97
C LYS A 55 -4.42 -19.65 -10.53
N ARG A 56 -4.94 -18.45 -10.21
CA ARG A 56 -4.48 -17.17 -10.79
C ARG A 56 -3.01 -16.88 -10.54
N TYR A 57 -2.53 -17.20 -9.33
CA TYR A 57 -1.17 -16.91 -8.89
C TYR A 57 -0.24 -18.13 -8.88
N THR A 58 -0.65 -19.26 -9.48
CA THR A 58 0.13 -20.51 -9.41
C THR A 58 1.54 -20.37 -9.99
N GLU A 59 1.68 -19.71 -11.13
CA GLU A 59 2.98 -19.52 -11.80
C GLU A 59 3.93 -18.69 -10.93
N VAL A 60 3.47 -17.53 -10.45
CA VAL A 60 4.26 -16.67 -9.56
C VAL A 60 4.62 -17.42 -8.27
N ALA A 61 3.66 -18.12 -7.68
CA ALA A 61 3.91 -18.88 -6.45
C ALA A 61 4.96 -19.98 -6.64
N GLN A 62 4.95 -20.67 -7.79
CA GLN A 62 5.96 -21.68 -8.10
C GLN A 62 7.35 -21.05 -8.30
N ALA A 63 7.43 -19.94 -9.02
CA ALA A 63 8.68 -19.22 -9.28
C ALA A 63 9.37 -18.73 -8.00
N PHE A 64 8.60 -18.40 -6.97
CA PHE A 64 9.11 -17.87 -5.70
C PHE A 64 9.11 -18.88 -4.55
N LYS A 65 8.86 -20.17 -4.83
CA LYS A 65 8.78 -21.21 -3.79
C LYS A 65 10.01 -21.25 -2.88
N ASP A 66 11.21 -21.16 -3.46
CA ASP A 66 12.45 -21.20 -2.67
C ASP A 66 12.65 -19.93 -1.85
N THR A 67 12.40 -18.74 -2.43
CA THR A 67 12.45 -17.46 -1.72
C THR A 67 11.43 -17.40 -0.59
N ALA A 68 10.27 -18.02 -0.76
CA ALA A 68 9.20 -18.04 0.23
C ALA A 68 9.57 -18.74 1.53
N ARG A 69 10.63 -19.57 1.55
CA ARG A 69 11.19 -20.13 2.79
C ARG A 69 11.74 -19.07 3.73
N GLU A 70 12.05 -17.88 3.23
CA GLU A 70 12.48 -16.73 4.04
C GLU A 70 11.30 -15.98 4.69
N LEU A 71 10.05 -16.30 4.32
CA LEU A 71 8.87 -15.60 4.86
C LEU A 71 8.53 -15.99 6.31
N PRO A 72 8.56 -17.25 6.77
CA PRO A 72 8.21 -17.58 8.16
C PRO A 72 8.99 -16.82 9.25
N PRO A 73 10.31 -16.58 9.12
CA PRO A 73 11.04 -15.69 10.03
C PRO A 73 10.43 -14.29 10.15
N LEU A 74 9.99 -13.69 9.04
CA LEU A 74 9.36 -12.37 9.07
C LEU A 74 8.09 -12.37 9.91
N PHE A 75 7.29 -13.44 9.86
CA PHE A 75 6.12 -13.56 10.73
C PHE A 75 6.50 -13.58 12.22
N ASN A 76 7.64 -14.16 12.59
CA ASN A 76 8.12 -14.07 13.97
C ASN A 76 8.53 -12.64 14.32
N GLU A 77 9.19 -11.92 13.43
CA GLU A 77 9.52 -10.49 13.63
C GLU A 77 8.24 -9.65 13.80
N LEU A 78 7.20 -9.92 13.00
CA LEU A 78 5.88 -9.29 13.15
C LEU A 78 5.29 -9.55 14.54
N LEU A 79 5.32 -10.81 14.99
CA LEU A 79 4.82 -11.17 16.31
C LEU A 79 5.67 -10.53 17.42
N ASP A 80 6.98 -10.38 17.23
CA ASP A 80 7.85 -9.79 18.24
C ASP A 80 7.60 -8.29 18.44
N VAL A 81 7.25 -7.57 17.37
CA VAL A 81 6.84 -6.16 17.46
C VAL A 81 5.48 -6.00 18.14
N MET A 82 4.54 -6.93 17.90
CA MET A 82 3.17 -6.82 18.41
C MET A 82 2.93 -7.53 19.76
N LYS A 83 3.81 -8.45 20.17
CA LYS A 83 3.57 -9.24 21.38
C LYS A 83 3.76 -8.36 22.62
N PRO A 84 2.78 -8.33 23.54
CA PRO A 84 3.05 -7.80 24.85
C PRO A 84 4.01 -8.76 25.58
N SER A 85 4.96 -8.21 26.34
CA SER A 85 6.13 -8.94 26.89
C SER A 85 5.79 -10.18 27.71
N TRP A 86 4.60 -10.23 28.31
CA TRP A 86 4.07 -11.35 29.10
C TRP A 86 3.52 -12.55 28.30
N ILE A 87 3.29 -12.43 26.98
CA ILE A 87 2.72 -13.53 26.17
C ILE A 87 3.84 -14.32 25.49
N PRO A 88 3.95 -15.64 25.74
CA PRO A 88 4.90 -16.49 25.02
C PRO A 88 4.60 -16.54 23.51
N GLY A 89 5.61 -16.39 22.66
CA GLY A 89 5.43 -16.36 21.21
C GLY A 89 4.79 -17.63 20.62
N PHE A 90 4.97 -18.80 21.25
CA PHE A 90 4.30 -20.03 20.82
C PHE A 90 2.78 -19.95 20.95
N PHE A 91 2.27 -19.24 21.96
CA PHE A 91 0.84 -19.08 22.18
C PHE A 91 0.24 -18.18 21.10
N LEU A 92 0.92 -17.10 20.74
CA LEU A 92 0.50 -16.25 19.62
C LEU A 92 0.51 -16.99 18.29
N ARG A 93 1.52 -17.84 18.04
CA ARG A 93 1.52 -18.71 16.85
C ARG A 93 0.36 -19.69 16.84
N PHE A 94 0.02 -20.27 17.99
CA PHE A 94 -1.14 -21.15 18.14
C PHE A 94 -2.45 -20.40 17.88
N LEU A 95 -2.63 -19.20 18.44
CA LEU A 95 -3.78 -18.35 18.18
C LEU A 95 -3.86 -17.96 16.68
N ALA A 96 -2.75 -17.53 16.08
CA ALA A 96 -2.70 -17.20 14.67
C ALA A 96 -3.10 -18.40 13.80
N TRP A 97 -2.53 -19.57 14.07
CA TRP A 97 -2.91 -20.81 13.40
C TRP A 97 -4.40 -21.11 13.58
N MET A 98 -4.96 -20.92 14.77
CA MET A 98 -6.36 -21.21 15.06
C MET A 98 -7.33 -20.26 14.35
N PHE A 99 -7.04 -18.95 14.37
CA PHE A 99 -7.98 -17.89 14.02
C PHE A 99 -7.77 -17.28 12.63
N LEU A 100 -6.53 -17.19 12.15
CA LEU A 100 -6.22 -16.60 10.83
C LEU A 100 -6.42 -17.63 9.72
N ARG A 101 -7.68 -17.97 9.43
CA ARG A 101 -8.03 -19.06 8.51
C ARG A 101 -8.41 -18.58 7.10
N ARG A 102 -8.81 -17.31 6.95
CA ARG A 102 -9.36 -16.76 5.71
C ARG A 102 -9.33 -15.23 5.70
N LEU A 103 -9.51 -14.66 4.51
CA LEU A 103 -9.85 -13.25 4.33
C LEU A 103 -11.38 -13.08 4.29
N PHE A 104 -11.83 -11.84 4.25
CA PHE A 104 -13.26 -11.52 4.07
C PHE A 104 -13.82 -12.02 2.74
N SER A 105 -13.12 -11.74 1.64
CA SER A 105 -13.52 -12.19 0.32
C SER A 105 -13.21 -13.68 0.11
N ARG A 106 -14.20 -14.43 -0.37
CA ARG A 106 -14.02 -15.84 -0.78
C ARG A 106 -13.03 -15.95 -1.94
N GLU A 107 -13.12 -15.03 -2.90
CA GLU A 107 -12.22 -14.97 -4.06
C GLU A 107 -10.76 -14.82 -3.62
N GLN A 108 -10.46 -13.80 -2.81
CA GLN A 108 -9.12 -13.56 -2.28
C GLN A 108 -8.66 -14.72 -1.37
N THR A 109 -9.56 -15.33 -0.62
CA THR A 109 -9.24 -16.52 0.18
C THR A 109 -8.83 -17.71 -0.68
N GLU A 110 -9.51 -17.94 -1.81
CA GLU A 110 -9.14 -18.99 -2.76
C GLU A 110 -7.81 -18.69 -3.45
N GLU A 111 -7.53 -17.44 -3.81
CA GLU A 111 -6.21 -17.01 -4.31
C GLU A 111 -5.10 -17.36 -3.30
N LEU A 112 -5.30 -17.03 -2.02
CA LEU A 112 -4.37 -17.39 -0.95
C LEU A 112 -4.24 -18.90 -0.75
N ARG A 113 -5.33 -19.67 -0.85
CA ARG A 113 -5.28 -21.14 -0.76
C ARG A 113 -4.48 -21.74 -1.89
N GLY A 114 -4.63 -21.20 -3.10
CA GLY A 114 -3.82 -21.57 -4.26
C GLY A 114 -2.32 -21.35 -4.02
N MET A 115 -1.97 -20.15 -3.57
CA MET A 115 -0.58 -19.80 -3.26
C MET A 115 -0.03 -20.60 -2.08
N SER A 116 -0.79 -20.79 -1.00
CA SER A 116 -0.40 -21.60 0.17
C SER A 116 0.06 -22.99 -0.24
N LYS A 117 -0.69 -23.66 -1.14
CA LYS A 117 -0.33 -24.98 -1.67
C LYS A 117 0.93 -24.94 -2.53
N ALA A 118 1.06 -23.94 -3.41
CA ALA A 118 2.20 -23.85 -4.34
C ALA A 118 3.51 -23.43 -3.64
N LEU A 119 3.42 -22.54 -2.65
CA LEU A 119 4.55 -22.05 -1.84
C LEU A 119 4.91 -23.01 -0.69
N GLU A 120 4.07 -23.99 -0.39
CA GLU A 120 4.19 -24.85 0.81
C GLU A 120 4.21 -24.04 2.13
N LEU A 121 3.48 -22.92 2.15
CA LEU A 121 3.36 -22.06 3.32
C LEU A 121 2.01 -22.25 4.02
N PRO A 122 1.97 -22.19 5.35
CA PRO A 122 0.72 -22.34 6.08
C PRO A 122 -0.20 -21.14 5.85
N MET A 123 -1.51 -21.41 5.69
CA MET A 123 -2.51 -20.39 5.38
C MET A 123 -2.50 -19.20 6.35
N TYR A 124 -2.30 -19.45 7.65
CA TYR A 124 -2.34 -18.39 8.67
C TYR A 124 -1.28 -17.31 8.46
N LEU A 125 -0.13 -17.68 7.90
CA LEU A 125 0.96 -16.77 7.62
C LEU A 125 0.63 -15.89 6.41
N LEU A 126 0.02 -16.46 5.36
CA LEU A 126 -0.46 -15.66 4.23
C LEU A 126 -1.61 -14.73 4.64
N VAL A 127 -2.54 -15.19 5.48
CA VAL A 127 -3.61 -14.34 6.02
C VAL A 127 -3.02 -13.20 6.84
N ALA A 128 -2.07 -13.49 7.74
CA ALA A 128 -1.36 -12.48 8.53
C ALA A 128 -0.73 -11.39 7.64
N TYR A 129 -0.02 -11.77 6.57
CA TYR A 129 0.54 -10.79 5.63
C TYR A 129 -0.50 -9.97 4.88
N ASN A 130 -1.72 -10.45 4.69
CA ASN A 130 -2.75 -9.69 3.99
C ASN A 130 -3.55 -8.74 4.89
N VAL A 131 -3.38 -8.84 6.22
CA VAL A 131 -4.15 -8.06 7.21
C VAL A 131 -3.31 -7.26 8.19
N LEU A 132 -1.99 -7.52 8.27
CA LEU A 132 -1.08 -6.83 9.18
C LEU A 132 0.00 -6.02 8.47
N LEU A 133 0.23 -6.29 7.18
CA LEU A 133 1.37 -5.73 6.47
C LEU A 133 1.23 -4.21 6.28
N ASP A 134 0.00 -3.71 6.24
CA ASP A 134 -0.38 -2.30 6.27
C ASP A 134 -0.02 -1.57 7.58
N LEU A 135 0.27 -2.29 8.67
CA LEU A 135 0.52 -1.70 10.00
C LEU A 135 1.99 -1.35 10.28
N LEU A 136 2.91 -1.66 9.37
CA LEU A 136 4.35 -1.70 9.69
C LEU A 136 5.25 -1.02 8.65
N MET A 137 4.68 -0.15 7.83
CA MET A 137 5.39 0.47 6.70
C MET A 137 5.63 1.96 6.91
N GLY A 138 6.88 2.39 6.73
CA GLY A 138 7.19 3.78 6.41
C GLY A 138 6.79 4.05 4.96
N CYS A 139 6.19 5.20 4.68
CA CYS A 139 5.74 5.53 3.33
C CYS A 139 5.87 7.02 3.08
N THR A 140 6.21 7.39 1.84
CA THR A 140 6.02 8.75 1.32
C THR A 140 5.24 8.64 0.03
N SER A 141 4.08 9.28 -0.05
CA SER A 141 3.20 9.21 -1.21
C SER A 141 2.70 10.59 -1.58
N GLY A 142 2.39 10.82 -2.84
CA GLY A 142 1.91 12.12 -3.27
C GLY A 142 1.60 12.23 -4.75
N GLY A 143 1.19 13.43 -5.13
CA GLY A 143 0.88 13.80 -6.49
C GLY A 143 1.63 15.06 -6.88
N ALA A 144 2.13 15.09 -8.11
CA ALA A 144 2.72 16.28 -8.71
C ALA A 144 2.16 16.46 -10.12
N LEU A 145 1.68 17.65 -10.42
CA LEU A 145 1.38 18.07 -11.78
C LEU A 145 2.72 18.21 -12.52
N VAL A 146 2.83 17.47 -13.61
CA VAL A 146 3.98 17.53 -14.50
C VAL A 146 3.53 18.14 -15.82
N ASN A 147 4.41 18.96 -16.39
CA ASN A 147 4.16 19.89 -17.48
C ASN A 147 3.29 21.08 -17.06
N ASP A 148 3.50 22.21 -17.74
CA ASP A 148 2.88 23.48 -17.36
C ASP A 148 1.36 23.44 -17.50
N ASN A 149 0.62 24.09 -16.59
CA ASN A 149 -0.84 24.09 -16.49
C ASN A 149 -1.55 24.56 -17.77
N ALA A 150 -0.83 25.27 -18.65
CA ALA A 150 -1.33 25.80 -19.91
C ALA A 150 -1.10 24.87 -21.12
N SER A 151 -0.44 23.73 -20.92
CA SER A 151 -0.13 22.79 -21.99
C SER A 151 -1.18 21.68 -22.07
N ALA A 152 -1.56 21.28 -23.29
CA ALA A 152 -2.47 20.15 -23.52
C ALA A 152 -1.94 18.80 -22.97
N ASN A 153 -0.68 18.77 -22.49
CA ASN A 153 0.00 17.61 -21.95
C ASN A 153 0.19 17.68 -20.42
N SER A 154 -0.48 18.60 -19.72
CA SER A 154 -0.45 18.64 -18.25
C SER A 154 -1.01 17.34 -17.68
N GLN A 155 -0.26 16.67 -16.81
CA GLN A 155 -0.65 15.39 -16.24
C GLN A 155 -0.28 15.29 -14.77
N MET A 156 -1.21 14.83 -13.93
CA MET A 156 -0.86 14.44 -12.56
C MET A 156 -0.07 13.13 -12.54
N MET A 157 1.14 13.17 -11.98
CA MET A 157 1.95 12.00 -11.65
C MET A 157 1.75 11.63 -10.18
N HIS A 158 1.42 10.37 -9.92
CA HIS A 158 1.37 9.79 -8.58
C HIS A 158 2.71 9.10 -8.30
N PHE A 159 3.34 9.45 -7.18
CA PHE A 159 4.57 8.82 -6.72
C PHE A 159 4.39 8.21 -5.33
N ARG A 160 5.20 7.20 -5.06
CA ARG A 160 5.27 6.55 -3.76
C ARG A 160 6.64 5.93 -3.49
N THR A 161 7.11 6.04 -2.26
CA THR A 161 8.08 5.14 -1.63
C THR A 161 7.39 4.25 -0.60
N LEU A 162 7.89 3.02 -0.46
CA LEU A 162 7.45 2.07 0.54
C LEU A 162 8.68 1.53 1.24
N ASP A 163 8.80 1.86 2.51
CA ASP A 163 9.97 1.62 3.33
C ASP A 163 9.66 0.50 4.33
N TRP A 164 10.48 -0.55 4.28
CA TRP A 164 10.42 -1.65 5.24
C TRP A 164 11.82 -2.04 5.69
N GLY A 165 12.00 -2.24 6.98
CA GLY A 165 13.23 -2.78 7.58
C GLY A 165 13.49 -4.28 7.36
N MET A 166 12.79 -4.96 6.43
CA MET A 166 12.87 -6.41 6.22
C MET A 166 13.36 -6.71 4.80
N PRO A 167 14.67 -6.95 4.60
CA PRO A 167 15.25 -7.18 3.27
C PRO A 167 14.63 -8.34 2.49
N ALA A 168 14.07 -9.35 3.16
CA ALA A 168 13.43 -10.49 2.49
C ALA A 168 12.19 -10.09 1.67
N LEU A 169 11.44 -9.06 2.08
CA LEU A 169 10.29 -8.56 1.29
C LEU A 169 10.72 -7.93 -0.03
N ARG A 170 11.95 -7.39 -0.10
CA ARG A 170 12.50 -6.87 -1.37
C ARG A 170 12.64 -7.98 -2.41
N LYS A 171 13.04 -9.18 -1.98
CA LYS A 171 13.20 -10.34 -2.86
C LYS A 171 11.85 -10.92 -3.33
N THR A 172 10.75 -10.61 -2.66
CA THR A 172 9.40 -11.07 -3.05
C THR A 172 8.57 -9.96 -3.71
N THR A 173 9.16 -8.79 -3.97
CA THR A 173 8.49 -7.68 -4.64
C THR A 173 8.27 -8.00 -6.11
N VAL A 174 7.04 -7.88 -6.58
CA VAL A 174 6.63 -8.20 -7.95
C VAL A 174 5.60 -7.20 -8.46
N GLN A 175 5.55 -7.03 -9.77
CA GLN A 175 4.46 -6.32 -10.44
C GLN A 175 3.47 -7.33 -11.02
N TYR A 176 2.19 -7.13 -10.75
CA TYR A 176 1.11 -7.91 -11.33
C TYR A 176 0.38 -7.08 -12.38
N ASN A 177 0.31 -7.59 -13.60
CA ASN A 177 -0.55 -7.06 -14.65
C ASN A 177 -1.80 -7.93 -14.74
N LEU A 178 -2.94 -7.40 -14.28
CA LEU A 178 -4.20 -8.13 -14.23
C LEU A 178 -4.96 -7.98 -15.55
N VAL A 179 -5.35 -9.10 -16.15
CA VAL A 179 -5.98 -9.16 -17.49
C VAL A 179 -7.26 -10.00 -17.49
N GLU A 180 -8.13 -9.74 -18.46
CA GLU A 180 -9.34 -10.53 -18.72
C GLU A 180 -9.07 -11.66 -19.74
N GLY A 181 -8.47 -12.77 -19.30
CA GLY A 181 -8.05 -13.84 -20.20
C GLY A 181 -6.60 -13.70 -20.69
N PRO A 182 -6.01 -14.74 -21.29
CA PRO A 182 -4.59 -14.77 -21.68
C PRO A 182 -4.18 -13.68 -22.68
N GLU A 183 -5.09 -13.29 -23.57
CA GLU A 183 -4.91 -12.20 -24.55
C GLU A 183 -5.84 -11.01 -24.27
N GLY A 184 -6.33 -10.95 -23.02
CA GLY A 184 -7.27 -9.93 -22.57
C GLY A 184 -6.68 -8.54 -22.46
N LYS A 185 -7.58 -7.56 -22.33
CA LYS A 185 -7.19 -6.18 -22.02
C LYS A 185 -6.61 -6.10 -20.61
N LEU A 186 -5.57 -5.27 -20.45
CA LEU A 186 -5.05 -4.88 -19.13
C LEU A 186 -6.13 -4.12 -18.35
N ILE A 187 -6.51 -4.67 -17.20
CA ILE A 187 -7.48 -4.09 -16.27
C ILE A 187 -6.77 -3.13 -15.32
N ALA A 188 -5.72 -3.62 -14.66
CA ALA A 188 -4.94 -2.87 -13.70
C ALA A 188 -3.53 -3.44 -13.60
N SER A 189 -2.60 -2.62 -13.13
CA SER A 189 -1.27 -3.04 -12.72
C SER A 189 -1.09 -2.74 -11.24
N THR A 190 -0.56 -3.67 -10.47
CA THR A 190 -0.27 -3.48 -9.04
C THR A 190 1.18 -3.85 -8.75
N ILE A 191 1.76 -3.20 -7.74
CA ILE A 191 3.05 -3.61 -7.19
C ILE A 191 2.79 -4.09 -5.77
N GLY A 192 3.28 -5.28 -5.46
CA GLY A 192 3.08 -5.91 -4.16
C GLY A 192 4.09 -7.04 -3.94
N TYR A 193 3.71 -7.96 -3.07
CA TYR A 193 4.55 -9.08 -2.66
C TYR A 193 3.93 -10.41 -3.09
N VAL A 194 4.76 -11.42 -3.32
CA VAL A 194 4.29 -12.80 -3.45
C VAL A 194 3.61 -13.22 -2.15
N GLY A 195 2.40 -13.79 -2.26
CA GLY A 195 1.56 -14.14 -1.11
C GLY A 195 0.62 -13.02 -0.66
N PHE A 196 0.64 -11.85 -1.29
CA PHE A 196 -0.27 -10.73 -1.02
C PHE A 196 -1.24 -10.50 -2.18
N VAL A 197 -2.54 -10.45 -1.88
CA VAL A 197 -3.63 -10.29 -2.86
C VAL A 197 -4.41 -8.98 -2.69
N GLY A 198 -4.18 -8.23 -1.61
CA GLY A 198 -4.67 -6.87 -1.48
C GLY A 198 -3.95 -5.89 -2.42
N VAL A 199 -4.29 -4.60 -2.33
CA VAL A 199 -3.58 -3.54 -3.05
C VAL A 199 -3.00 -2.55 -2.04
N LEU A 200 -1.68 -2.38 -2.08
CA LEU A 200 -0.97 -1.27 -1.43
C LEU A 200 -0.65 -0.16 -2.42
N THR A 201 -0.30 -0.54 -3.65
CA THR A 201 0.04 0.38 -4.74
C THR A 201 -0.49 -0.21 -6.03
N GLY A 202 -1.25 0.57 -6.79
CA GLY A 202 -1.76 0.11 -8.07
C GLY A 202 -2.35 1.20 -8.94
N VAL A 203 -2.54 0.87 -10.21
CA VAL A 203 -3.02 1.79 -11.23
C VAL A 203 -3.94 1.04 -12.20
N LYS A 204 -5.02 1.69 -12.61
CA LYS A 204 -5.84 1.36 -13.77
C LYS A 204 -5.99 2.62 -14.63
N GLN A 205 -6.60 2.49 -15.80
CA GLN A 205 -6.91 3.66 -16.63
C GLN A 205 -7.68 4.72 -15.81
N GLY A 206 -7.13 5.93 -15.74
CA GLY A 206 -7.74 7.09 -15.07
C GLY A 206 -7.68 7.07 -13.53
N LEU A 207 -7.02 6.09 -12.90
CA LEU A 207 -6.89 6.05 -11.44
C LEU A 207 -5.63 5.32 -11.00
N SER A 208 -4.84 5.96 -10.15
CA SER A 208 -3.82 5.28 -9.34
C SER A 208 -4.13 5.44 -7.86
N VAL A 209 -3.78 4.42 -7.07
CA VAL A 209 -4.04 4.38 -5.63
C VAL A 209 -2.80 3.94 -4.87
N SER A 210 -2.63 4.48 -3.67
CA SER A 210 -1.64 3.99 -2.72
C SER A 210 -2.10 4.13 -1.27
N LEU A 211 -1.47 3.34 -0.39
CA LEU A 211 -1.77 3.24 1.04
C LEU A 211 -0.56 3.56 1.92
N ASN A 212 -0.62 4.56 2.79
CA ASN A 212 0.37 4.74 3.83
C ASN A 212 -0.18 4.30 5.18
N PHE A 213 0.69 3.74 6.02
CA PHE A 213 0.37 3.40 7.39
C PHE A 213 0.03 4.66 8.21
N ARG A 214 -1.05 4.60 8.99
CA ARG A 214 -1.40 5.63 9.98
C ARG A 214 -1.29 5.02 11.38
N PRO A 215 -0.33 5.45 12.22
CA PRO A 215 -0.04 4.82 13.50
C PRO A 215 -1.10 5.05 14.56
N TYR A 216 -1.85 6.15 14.47
CA TYR A 216 -2.83 6.54 15.47
C TYR A 216 -4.20 6.68 14.83
N HIS A 217 -5.22 6.23 15.56
CA HIS A 217 -6.61 6.55 15.25
C HIS A 217 -7.09 7.67 16.19
N ASP A 218 -8.22 8.30 15.90
CA ASP A 218 -8.59 9.59 16.50
C ASP A 218 -9.00 9.46 17.98
N ASP A 219 -9.55 8.30 18.35
CA ASP A 219 -9.96 7.97 19.71
C ASP A 219 -8.80 7.41 20.55
N ALA A 220 -8.75 7.72 21.85
CA ALA A 220 -7.76 7.15 22.78
C ALA A 220 -8.42 6.55 24.03
N GLY A 221 -7.67 5.75 24.78
CA GLY A 221 -8.09 5.21 26.08
C GLY A 221 -9.31 4.30 26.02
N TRP A 222 -10.07 4.18 27.11
CA TRP A 222 -11.24 3.28 27.21
C TRP A 222 -12.53 3.89 26.63
N THR A 223 -12.43 4.66 25.55
CA THR A 223 -13.58 5.26 24.90
C THR A 223 -14.38 4.22 24.10
N ARG A 224 -15.69 4.47 23.91
CA ARG A 224 -16.54 3.63 23.06
C ARG A 224 -16.02 3.55 21.63
N GLY A 225 -15.43 4.64 21.13
CA GLY A 225 -14.80 4.70 19.82
C GLY A 225 -13.61 3.76 19.71
N ASN A 226 -12.70 3.79 20.69
CA ASN A 226 -11.56 2.88 20.73
C ASN A 226 -11.96 1.39 20.81
N ILE A 227 -12.96 1.05 21.64
CA ILE A 227 -13.49 -0.32 21.71
C ILE A 227 -14.05 -0.76 20.34
N ARG A 228 -14.78 0.12 19.65
CA ARG A 228 -15.30 -0.17 18.29
C ARG A 228 -14.19 -0.34 17.27
N TYR A 229 -13.09 0.41 17.40
CA TYR A 229 -11.92 0.30 16.55
C TYR A 229 -11.23 -1.05 16.71
N TYR A 230 -10.87 -1.44 17.94
CA TYR A 230 -10.26 -2.77 18.18
C TYR A 230 -11.20 -3.94 17.85
N TRP A 231 -12.51 -3.77 18.07
CA TRP A 231 -13.48 -4.74 17.59
C TRP A 231 -13.47 -4.86 16.06
N HIS A 232 -13.35 -3.75 15.35
CA HIS A 232 -13.18 -3.77 13.90
C HIS A 232 -11.90 -4.52 13.49
N LEU A 233 -10.75 -4.24 14.12
CA LEU A 233 -9.49 -4.94 13.88
C LEU A 233 -9.63 -6.45 14.11
N LEU A 234 -10.26 -6.86 15.22
CA LEU A 234 -10.53 -8.26 15.51
C LEU A 234 -11.38 -8.91 14.40
N LEU A 235 -12.43 -8.24 13.94
CA LEU A 235 -13.25 -8.75 12.85
C LEU A 235 -12.47 -8.84 11.51
N VAL A 236 -11.51 -7.95 11.26
CA VAL A 236 -10.61 -8.05 10.10
C VAL A 236 -9.70 -9.28 10.23
N LEU A 237 -9.07 -9.49 11.39
CA LEU A 237 -8.21 -10.65 11.67
C LEU A 237 -8.96 -11.98 11.49
N LEU A 238 -10.22 -12.03 11.92
CA LEU A 238 -11.08 -13.21 11.80
C LEU A 238 -11.70 -13.38 10.40
N GLY A 239 -11.42 -12.47 9.47
CA GLY A 239 -12.00 -12.48 8.12
C GLY A 239 -13.51 -12.20 8.09
N TYR A 240 -14.07 -11.58 9.12
CA TYR A 240 -15.46 -11.12 9.16
C TYR A 240 -15.63 -9.70 8.62
N ARG A 241 -14.53 -8.94 8.47
CA ARG A 241 -14.49 -7.65 7.78
C ARG A 241 -13.29 -7.59 6.82
N PRO A 242 -13.38 -6.84 5.72
CA PRO A 242 -12.27 -6.67 4.79
C PRO A 242 -11.17 -5.79 5.39
N SER A 243 -9.91 -6.11 5.09
CA SER A 243 -8.79 -5.21 5.36
C SER A 243 -8.84 -4.00 4.42
N ILE A 244 -8.13 -2.93 4.78
CA ILE A 244 -8.08 -1.72 3.94
C ILE A 244 -7.39 -1.97 2.60
N ALA A 245 -6.39 -2.87 2.54
CA ALA A 245 -5.77 -3.29 1.30
C ALA A 245 -6.75 -4.06 0.39
N ALA A 246 -7.65 -4.86 0.97
CA ALA A 246 -8.72 -5.50 0.22
C ALA A 246 -9.73 -4.47 -0.32
N ARG A 247 -10.01 -3.39 0.44
CA ARG A 247 -10.85 -2.29 -0.03
C ARG A 247 -10.22 -1.47 -1.15
N LEU A 248 -8.91 -1.26 -1.14
CA LEU A 248 -8.22 -0.61 -2.26
C LEU A 248 -8.25 -1.47 -3.54
N ARG A 249 -8.19 -2.80 -3.38
CA ARG A 249 -8.38 -3.74 -4.50
C ARG A 249 -9.70 -3.47 -5.22
N ASP A 250 -10.77 -3.21 -4.48
CA ASP A 250 -12.12 -3.00 -5.00
C ASP A 250 -12.28 -1.73 -5.88
N PHE A 251 -11.31 -0.80 -5.86
CA PHE A 251 -11.27 0.36 -6.79
C PHE A 251 -10.63 0.03 -8.14
N LEU A 252 -9.74 -0.97 -8.17
CA LEU A 252 -8.92 -1.29 -9.33
C LEU A 252 -9.43 -2.52 -10.08
N ILE A 253 -9.79 -3.57 -9.35
CA ILE A 253 -10.01 -4.91 -9.88
C ILE A 253 -11.50 -5.25 -9.77
N PRO A 254 -12.18 -5.62 -10.87
CA PRO A 254 -13.55 -6.05 -10.81
C PRO A 254 -13.74 -7.33 -10.00
N ALA A 255 -14.87 -7.44 -9.31
CA ALA A 255 -15.21 -8.62 -8.54
C ALA A 255 -15.64 -9.78 -9.45
N THR A 256 -15.37 -11.02 -9.03
CA THR A 256 -15.89 -12.21 -9.70
C THR A 256 -17.27 -12.55 -9.15
N LEU A 257 -18.30 -12.55 -9.99
CA LEU A 257 -19.68 -12.83 -9.62
C LEU A 257 -20.06 -14.26 -10.00
N PRO A 258 -20.77 -15.00 -9.12
CA PRO A 258 -21.33 -16.30 -9.48
C PRO A 258 -22.54 -16.12 -10.39
N ILE A 259 -22.54 -16.82 -11.52
CA ILE A 259 -23.70 -16.93 -12.39
C ILE A 259 -24.34 -18.30 -12.18
N LYS A 260 -25.62 -18.28 -11.82
CA LYS A 260 -26.48 -19.45 -11.97
C LYS A 260 -26.83 -19.52 -13.45
N LEU A 261 -26.33 -20.53 -14.17
CA LEU A 261 -26.94 -20.88 -15.45
C LEU A 261 -28.34 -21.39 -15.16
N GLU A 262 -29.36 -20.69 -15.64
CA GLU A 262 -30.72 -21.22 -15.77
C GLU A 262 -30.73 -22.24 -16.90
N ASP A 263 -30.27 -23.46 -16.63
CA ASP A 263 -30.63 -24.60 -17.46
C ASP A 263 -31.66 -25.43 -16.70
N GLN A 264 -32.92 -25.24 -17.11
CA GLN A 264 -34.00 -26.17 -16.80
C GLN A 264 -33.53 -27.59 -17.20
N LEU A 265 -33.52 -28.52 -16.24
CA LEU A 265 -33.45 -30.00 -16.40
C LEU A 265 -32.15 -30.78 -16.07
N ARG A 266 -31.15 -30.26 -15.33
CA ARG A 266 -30.08 -31.12 -14.77
C ARG A 266 -29.66 -30.75 -13.35
N GLU A 267 -29.62 -31.75 -12.46
CA GLU A 267 -29.22 -31.62 -11.03
C GLU A 267 -27.74 -31.25 -10.80
N ASP A 268 -26.93 -31.13 -11.87
CA ASP A 268 -25.52 -30.72 -11.81
C ASP A 268 -25.30 -29.33 -12.44
N SER A 269 -26.00 -28.30 -11.96
CA SER A 269 -25.77 -26.93 -12.44
C SER A 269 -24.39 -26.44 -12.01
N ALA A 270 -23.41 -26.49 -12.92
CA ALA A 270 -22.08 -25.94 -12.73
C ALA A 270 -22.16 -24.42 -12.52
N ILE A 271 -21.71 -23.93 -11.37
CA ILE A 271 -21.59 -22.49 -11.11
C ILE A 271 -20.45 -21.95 -11.97
N SER A 272 -20.77 -21.13 -12.97
CA SER A 272 -19.77 -20.37 -13.72
C SER A 272 -19.47 -19.05 -13.00
N LEU A 273 -18.24 -18.57 -13.14
CA LEU A 273 -17.78 -17.32 -12.56
C LEU A 273 -17.58 -16.33 -13.72
N GLN A 274 -18.20 -15.15 -13.64
CA GLN A 274 -17.95 -14.06 -14.59
C GLN A 274 -17.38 -12.84 -13.87
N LEU A 275 -16.50 -12.13 -14.56
CA LEU A 275 -15.92 -10.90 -14.07
C LEU A 275 -16.96 -9.78 -14.22
N SER A 276 -17.14 -8.96 -13.18
CA SER A 276 -17.95 -7.74 -13.27
C SER A 276 -17.36 -6.79 -14.31
N GLU A 277 -18.21 -6.04 -15.03
CA GLU A 277 -17.76 -5.05 -16.02
C GLU A 277 -16.93 -3.92 -15.38
N LYS A 278 -17.23 -3.60 -14.11
CA LYS A 278 -16.61 -2.49 -13.39
C LYS A 278 -16.15 -2.91 -11.99
N PRO A 279 -15.06 -2.29 -11.49
CA PRO A 279 -14.72 -2.35 -10.07
C PRO A 279 -15.87 -1.87 -9.19
N LEU A 280 -15.89 -2.37 -7.95
CA LEU A 280 -16.95 -2.10 -6.99
C LEU A 280 -16.99 -0.62 -6.58
N TYR A 281 -15.84 0.05 -6.58
CA TYR A 281 -15.73 1.47 -6.28
C TYR A 281 -15.09 2.25 -7.43
N GLN A 282 -15.53 3.49 -7.59
CA GLN A 282 -14.97 4.50 -8.47
C GLN A 282 -14.57 5.73 -7.65
N PRO A 283 -13.75 6.65 -8.20
CA PRO A 283 -13.39 7.88 -7.51
C PRO A 283 -14.59 8.72 -7.04
N SER A 284 -15.73 8.64 -7.73
CA SER A 284 -16.98 9.29 -7.32
C SER A 284 -17.55 8.77 -6.00
N ASP A 285 -17.17 7.56 -5.58
CA ASP A 285 -17.69 6.92 -4.37
C ASP A 285 -16.90 7.29 -3.11
N LEU A 286 -15.82 8.08 -3.25
CA LEU A 286 -14.97 8.51 -2.13
C LEU A 286 -15.73 9.15 -0.96
N PRO A 287 -16.79 9.99 -1.17
CA PRO A 287 -17.59 10.52 -0.06
C PRO A 287 -18.25 9.43 0.77
N SER A 288 -18.87 8.43 0.12
CA SER A 288 -19.51 7.29 0.79
C SER A 288 -18.46 6.36 1.43
N PHE A 289 -17.34 6.14 0.73
CA PHE A 289 -16.23 5.33 1.20
C PHE A 289 -15.61 5.90 2.49
N SER A 290 -15.53 7.22 2.61
CA SER A 290 -14.99 7.91 3.79
C SER A 290 -15.72 7.55 5.09
N GLN A 291 -17.00 7.18 5.00
CA GLN A 291 -17.84 6.80 6.13
C GLN A 291 -17.84 5.29 6.42
N MET A 292 -17.23 4.47 5.56
CA MET A 292 -17.20 3.02 5.74
C MET A 292 -16.22 2.62 6.86
N PRO A 293 -16.53 1.58 7.66
CA PRO A 293 -15.62 1.05 8.67
C PRO A 293 -14.33 0.50 8.04
N THR A 294 -13.20 1.10 8.37
CA THR A 294 -11.86 0.62 7.97
C THR A 294 -10.87 0.74 9.13
N THR A 295 -9.66 0.21 8.94
CA THR A 295 -8.51 0.55 9.77
C THR A 295 -8.07 2.00 9.52
N ALA A 296 -7.34 2.60 10.46
CA ALA A 296 -6.73 3.90 10.25
C ALA A 296 -5.62 3.79 9.21
N ALA A 297 -5.62 4.68 8.21
CA ALA A 297 -4.65 4.69 7.12
C ALA A 297 -4.65 6.06 6.41
N TYR A 298 -3.60 6.35 5.65
CA TYR A 298 -3.69 7.39 4.62
C TYR A 298 -3.91 6.72 3.27
N LEU A 299 -4.96 7.12 2.56
CA LEU A 299 -5.28 6.58 1.25
C LEU A 299 -5.12 7.68 0.22
N ILE A 300 -4.28 7.43 -0.78
CA ILE A 300 -3.94 8.41 -1.80
C ILE A 300 -4.55 7.92 -3.12
N PHE A 301 -5.35 8.77 -3.74
CA PHE A 301 -5.98 8.53 -5.04
C PHE A 301 -5.54 9.63 -6.00
N CYS A 302 -5.18 9.28 -7.23
CA CYS A 302 -4.83 10.25 -8.26
C CYS A 302 -5.60 9.93 -9.55
N THR A 303 -6.40 10.89 -10.02
CA THR A 303 -7.35 10.75 -11.14
C THR A 303 -6.81 11.28 -12.47
N GLY A 304 -5.56 11.76 -12.49
CA GLY A 304 -4.96 12.47 -13.63
C GLY A 304 -5.17 13.99 -13.59
N GLU A 305 -6.21 14.46 -12.91
CA GLU A 305 -6.52 15.89 -12.73
C GLU A 305 -6.11 16.40 -11.35
N GLU A 306 -6.25 15.56 -10.33
CA GLU A 306 -5.90 15.90 -8.96
C GLU A 306 -5.40 14.67 -8.19
N THR A 307 -4.80 14.93 -7.05
CA THR A 307 -4.50 13.93 -6.03
C THR A 307 -5.30 14.22 -4.77
N ILE A 308 -5.93 13.17 -4.26
CA ILE A 308 -6.84 13.17 -3.12
C ILE A 308 -6.21 12.28 -2.05
N ILE A 309 -6.09 12.80 -0.84
CA ILE A 309 -5.58 12.09 0.34
C ILE A 309 -6.72 12.00 1.33
N LEU A 310 -7.04 10.78 1.76
CA LEU A 310 -7.93 10.51 2.87
C LEU A 310 -7.09 10.15 4.10
N GLU A 311 -7.07 11.03 5.11
CA GLU A 311 -6.64 10.65 6.46
C GLU A 311 -7.81 9.88 7.08
N LYS A 312 -7.79 8.54 6.96
CA LYS A 312 -8.91 7.66 7.30
C LYS A 312 -8.81 7.24 8.77
N ASP A 313 -9.96 7.21 9.43
CA ASP A 313 -10.18 6.50 10.71
C ASP A 313 -11.37 5.54 10.55
N LEU A 314 -11.97 5.00 11.62
CA LEU A 314 -12.97 3.97 11.56
C LEU A 314 -14.17 4.39 10.71
N TYR A 315 -14.88 5.46 11.08
CA TYR A 315 -16.09 5.92 10.37
C TYR A 315 -15.94 7.32 9.78
N THR A 316 -14.74 7.90 9.84
CA THR A 316 -14.45 9.26 9.41
C THR A 316 -13.27 9.26 8.46
N ALA A 317 -13.16 10.32 7.67
CA ALA A 317 -11.96 10.62 6.92
C ALA A 317 -11.83 12.14 6.76
N LYS A 318 -10.62 12.67 6.97
CA LYS A 318 -10.30 14.04 6.53
C LYS A 318 -9.82 13.97 5.09
N THR A 319 -10.47 14.71 4.20
CA THR A 319 -10.14 14.74 2.78
C THR A 319 -9.26 15.95 2.46
N ILE A 320 -8.14 15.72 1.81
CA ILE A 320 -7.22 16.76 1.34
C ILE A 320 -7.03 16.57 -0.16
N ARG A 321 -7.05 17.66 -0.94
CA ARG A 321 -6.98 17.61 -2.41
C ARG A 321 -5.99 18.63 -2.94
N SER A 322 -5.36 18.32 -4.07
CA SER A 322 -4.50 19.24 -4.81
C SER A 322 -4.42 18.85 -6.27
N SER A 323 -4.52 19.83 -7.16
CA SER A 323 -4.27 19.71 -8.61
C SER A 323 -2.87 20.15 -9.02
N ALA A 324 -1.99 20.45 -8.05
CA ALA A 324 -0.63 20.91 -8.30
C ALA A 324 0.40 20.00 -7.64
N PHE A 325 0.58 20.13 -6.33
CA PHE A 325 1.46 19.26 -5.56
C PHE A 325 0.84 18.94 -4.22
N ILE A 326 0.98 17.69 -3.78
CA ILE A 326 0.63 17.25 -2.44
C ILE A 326 1.42 16.02 -2.07
N THR A 327 1.77 15.90 -0.79
CA THR A 327 2.49 14.75 -0.24
C THR A 327 1.91 14.38 1.12
N VAL A 328 2.07 13.12 1.50
CA VAL A 328 1.77 12.60 2.83
C VAL A 328 2.79 11.51 3.17
N THR A 329 3.21 11.49 4.43
CA THR A 329 4.04 10.40 4.95
C THR A 329 3.20 9.49 5.85
N ASN A 330 3.48 9.44 7.14
CA ASN A 330 2.80 8.60 8.13
C ASN A 330 2.24 9.41 9.30
N HIS A 331 2.06 10.73 9.15
CA HIS A 331 1.56 11.60 10.21
C HIS A 331 0.42 12.50 9.69
N ASP A 332 -0.49 12.88 10.61
CA ASP A 332 -1.64 13.70 10.27
C ASP A 332 -1.19 15.12 9.96
N ARG A 333 -1.81 15.76 8.97
CA ARG A 333 -1.49 17.15 8.59
C ARG A 333 -1.68 18.14 9.73
N ALA A 334 -2.49 17.81 10.73
CA ALA A 334 -2.65 18.65 11.92
C ALA A 334 -1.34 18.86 12.69
N TYR A 335 -0.44 17.88 12.67
CA TYR A 335 0.87 17.98 13.34
C TYR A 335 1.85 18.91 12.61
N GLU A 336 1.65 19.16 11.31
CA GLU A 336 2.48 20.12 10.55
C GLU A 336 2.21 21.58 10.95
N LEU A 337 0.99 21.86 11.42
CA LEU A 337 0.54 23.22 11.77
C LEU A 337 0.83 23.58 13.23
N SER A 338 1.12 22.60 14.09
CA SER A 338 1.45 22.87 15.48
C SER A 338 2.88 23.40 15.59
N THR A 339 3.03 24.71 15.72
CA THR A 339 4.31 25.40 16.00
C THR A 339 4.81 25.18 17.44
N ASN A 340 4.43 24.09 18.11
CA ASN A 340 4.77 23.86 19.51
C ASN A 340 5.90 22.81 19.63
N PRO A 341 7.16 23.23 19.90
CA PRO A 341 8.30 22.31 20.02
C PRO A 341 8.20 21.33 21.20
N GLN A 342 7.17 21.43 22.05
CA GLN A 342 6.89 20.46 23.11
C GLN A 342 6.05 19.25 22.66
N ALA A 343 5.48 19.27 21.45
CA ALA A 343 4.81 18.10 20.88
C ALA A 343 5.80 16.99 20.45
N GLU A 344 7.09 17.30 20.30
CA GLU A 344 8.12 16.35 19.89
C GLU A 344 8.58 15.40 21.02
N HIS A 345 8.21 15.64 22.29
CA HIS A 345 8.70 14.85 23.43
C HIS A 345 7.63 14.18 24.31
N THR A 346 6.33 14.24 23.96
CA THR A 346 5.26 13.72 24.84
C THR A 346 4.50 12.47 24.39
N THR A 347 4.99 11.70 23.41
CA THR A 347 4.39 10.38 23.09
C THR A 347 5.38 9.22 22.95
N HIS A 348 6.66 9.42 23.29
CA HIS A 348 7.59 8.30 23.56
C HIS A 348 7.40 7.67 24.96
N THR A 349 6.43 8.15 25.74
CA THR A 349 6.28 7.79 27.15
C THR A 349 4.84 7.42 27.53
N GLN A 350 4.12 6.62 26.73
CA GLN A 350 2.93 5.91 27.21
C GLN A 350 2.81 4.51 26.60
N SER A 351 3.69 3.60 27.03
CA SER A 351 3.33 2.35 27.74
C SER A 351 4.56 1.45 27.78
N LYS A 352 5.19 1.36 28.95
CA LYS A 352 5.97 0.17 29.33
C LYS A 352 5.02 -0.94 29.72
#